data_AF-A0A066UD00-F1
#
_entry.id   AF-A0A066UD00-F1
#
_cell.length_a   1.000
_cell.length_b   1.000
_cell.length_c   1.000
_cell.angle_alpha   90.00
_cell.angle_beta   90.00
_cell.angle_gamma   90.00
#
_symmetry.space_group_name_H-M   'P 1'
#
loop_
_entity.id
_entity.type
_entity.pdbx_description
1 polymer ?
#
loop_
_entity_poly.entity_id
_entity_poly.type
_entity_poly.pdbx_seq_one_letter_code
_entity_poly.pdbx_strand_id
1 'polypeptide(L)'
;MKKPFVEKPIQPIHQRLKLFWWLWVVLAIIIYPLSIMMLTDVNVMNGVVVQILAMLPALLFTPAIMRGNSPYVLIFASIVTLVYLSVAGVLALIRYYEGVSAGIWGMRLVEFIVLLFINYYLFILLKRLPPMHK
;
A
#
# COMPACT_ATOMS: atom_id res chain seq x y z
N MET A 1 6.20 22.86 34.41
CA MET A 1 5.37 23.36 33.28
C MET A 1 5.30 22.28 32.21
N LYS A 2 4.14 21.68 31.95
CA LYS A 2 3.96 20.78 30.80
C LYS A 2 4.11 21.63 29.54
N LYS A 3 5.06 21.31 28.65
CA LYS A 3 5.19 21.98 27.35
C LYS A 3 3.82 21.92 26.64
N PRO A 4 3.32 23.03 26.08
CA PRO A 4 2.12 22.96 25.26
C PRO A 4 2.43 21.99 24.12
N PHE A 5 1.63 20.94 23.98
CA PHE A 5 1.73 20.02 22.86
C PHE A 5 1.43 20.83 21.61
N VAL A 6 2.48 21.22 20.87
CA VAL A 6 2.32 21.79 19.53
C VAL A 6 1.74 20.67 18.67
N GLU A 7 0.44 20.74 18.41
CA GLU A 7 -0.30 19.73 17.67
C GLU A 7 0.26 19.68 16.24
N LYS A 8 1.02 18.63 15.92
CA LYS A 8 1.65 18.49 14.60
C LYS A 8 0.55 18.33 13.55
N PRO A 9 0.59 19.04 12.42
CA PRO A 9 -0.51 19.04 11.46
C PRO A 9 -0.74 17.62 10.92
N ILE A 10 -1.95 17.10 11.13
CA ILE A 10 -2.36 15.74 10.73
C ILE A 10 -2.76 15.70 9.25
N GLN A 11 -3.45 16.74 8.77
CA GLN A 11 -3.98 16.84 7.41
C GLN A 11 -2.97 16.57 6.27
N PRO A 12 -1.75 17.14 6.25
CA PRO A 12 -0.83 16.91 5.13
C PRO A 12 -0.33 15.47 5.06
N ILE A 13 -0.18 14.79 6.20
CA ILE A 13 0.19 13.36 6.24
C ILE A 13 -0.95 12.50 5.73
N HIS A 14 -2.19 12.83 6.13
CA HIS A 14 -3.38 12.11 5.69
C HIS A 14 -3.62 12.24 4.18
N GLN A 15 -3.40 13.43 3.61
CA GLN A 15 -3.48 13.63 2.15
C GLN A 15 -2.46 12.80 1.39
N ARG A 16 -1.20 12.76 1.86
CA ARG A 16 -0.16 11.94 1.25
C ARG A 16 -0.51 10.45 1.36
N LEU A 17 -1.00 9.99 2.50
CA LEU A 17 -1.46 8.61 2.68
C LEU A 17 -2.54 8.25 1.64
N LYS A 18 -3.53 9.13 1.43
CA LYS A 18 -4.59 8.92 0.42
C LYS A 18 -4.03 8.84 -0.99
N LEU A 19 -3.07 9.70 -1.34
CA LEU A 19 -2.42 9.69 -2.65
C LEU A 19 -1.69 8.37 -2.90
N PHE A 20 -0.84 7.93 -1.96
CA PHE A 20 -0.11 6.68 -2.10
C PHE A 20 -1.04 5.46 -2.08
N TRP A 21 -2.13 5.50 -1.31
CA TRP A 21 -3.16 4.45 -1.32
C TRP A 21 -3.79 4.28 -2.71
N TRP A 22 -4.26 5.37 -3.31
CA TRP A 22 -4.85 5.32 -4.65
C TRP A 22 -3.82 4.93 -5.71
N LEU A 23 -2.60 5.44 -5.60
CA LEU A 23 -1.52 5.08 -6.51
C LEU A 23 -1.22 3.57 -6.45
N TRP A 24 -1.19 2.97 -5.26
CA TRP A 24 -1.05 1.52 -5.11
C TRP A 24 -2.21 0.76 -5.74
N VAL A 25 -3.46 1.18 -5.49
CA VAL A 25 -4.65 0.52 -6.06
C VAL A 25 -4.62 0.54 -7.58
N VAL A 26 -4.26 1.68 -8.19
CA VAL A 26 -4.12 1.82 -9.65
C VAL A 26 -2.97 0.96 -10.18
N LEU A 27 -1.82 0.97 -9.50
CA LEU A 27 -0.69 0.13 -9.87
C LEU A 27 -1.07 -1.35 -9.89
N ALA A 28 -1.75 -1.83 -8.85
CA ALA A 28 -2.05 -3.24 -8.69
C ALA A 28 -3.18 -3.71 -9.62
N ILE A 29 -4.26 -2.94 -9.78
CA ILE A 29 -5.43 -3.39 -10.56
C ILE A 29 -5.28 -3.10 -12.06
N ILE A 30 -4.60 -2.03 -12.43
CA ILE A 30 -4.54 -1.55 -13.83
C ILE A 30 -3.15 -1.73 -14.39
N ILE A 31 -2.15 -1.08 -13.78
CA ILE A 31 -0.83 -0.95 -14.43
C ILE A 31 -0.10 -2.30 -14.46
N TYR A 32 -0.17 -3.09 -13.39
CA TYR A 32 0.49 -4.39 -13.34
C TYR A 32 -0.11 -5.38 -14.36
N PRO A 33 -1.43 -5.63 -14.44
CA PRO A 33 -1.99 -6.48 -15.47
C PRO A 33 -1.69 -6.02 -16.89
N LEU A 34 -1.78 -4.71 -17.17
CA LEU A 34 -1.42 -4.14 -18.47
C LEU A 34 0.06 -4.40 -18.80
N SER A 35 0.96 -4.26 -17.83
CA SER A 35 2.38 -4.56 -18.04
C SER A 35 2.62 -6.03 -18.41
N ILE A 36 1.89 -6.96 -17.81
CA ILE A 36 1.97 -8.38 -18.18
C ILE A 36 1.44 -8.60 -19.59
N MET A 37 0.29 -8.03 -19.95
CA MET A 37 -0.28 -8.14 -21.30
C MET A 37 0.62 -7.59 -22.39
N MET A 38 1.34 -6.49 -22.11
CA MET A 38 2.21 -5.84 -23.09
C MET A 38 3.57 -6.52 -23.22
N LEU A 39 4.06 -7.14 -22.15
CA LEU A 39 5.41 -7.72 -22.09
C LEU A 39 5.42 -9.25 -22.25
N THR A 40 4.24 -9.89 -22.30
CA THR A 40 4.09 -11.34 -22.46
C THR A 40 2.86 -11.67 -23.30
N ASP A 41 2.85 -12.81 -23.98
CA ASP A 41 1.69 -13.31 -24.75
C ASP A 41 0.63 -14.00 -23.88
N VAL A 42 0.68 -13.79 -22.56
CA VAL A 42 -0.18 -14.49 -21.58
C VAL A 42 -1.54 -13.79 -21.46
N ASN A 43 -2.62 -14.58 -21.56
CA ASN A 43 -3.96 -14.09 -21.22
C ASN A 43 -4.06 -13.85 -19.69
N VAL A 44 -4.14 -12.57 -19.31
CA VAL A 44 -4.14 -12.14 -17.90
C VAL A 44 -5.49 -12.22 -17.18
N MET A 45 -6.58 -12.60 -17.85
CA MET A 45 -7.92 -12.47 -17.25
C MET A 45 -8.04 -13.24 -15.93
N ASN A 46 -7.52 -14.46 -15.87
CA ASN A 46 -7.48 -15.25 -14.63
C ASN A 46 -6.56 -14.62 -13.56
N GLY A 47 -5.44 -14.02 -13.99
CA GLY A 47 -4.50 -13.33 -13.10
C GLY A 47 -5.12 -12.07 -12.46
N VAL A 48 -5.90 -11.32 -13.22
CA VAL A 48 -6.62 -10.13 -12.73
C VAL A 48 -7.64 -10.50 -11.67
N VAL A 49 -8.42 -11.57 -11.88
CA VAL A 49 -9.41 -12.03 -10.89
C VAL A 49 -8.73 -12.43 -9.59
N VAL A 50 -7.66 -13.23 -9.66
CA VAL A 50 -6.88 -13.63 -8.48
C VAL A 50 -6.27 -12.42 -7.79
N GLN A 51 -5.80 -11.42 -8.54
CA GLN A 51 -5.23 -10.20 -7.98
C GLN A 51 -6.27 -9.35 -7.24
N ILE A 52 -7.46 -9.17 -7.80
CA ILE A 52 -8.55 -8.46 -7.14
C ILE A 52 -8.94 -9.18 -5.85
N LEU A 53 -9.10 -10.51 -5.90
CA LEU A 53 -9.38 -11.32 -4.71
C LEU A 53 -8.28 -11.17 -3.66
N ALA A 54 -7.01 -11.20 -4.08
CA ALA A 54 -5.87 -11.01 -3.20
C ALA A 54 -5.84 -9.61 -2.57
N MET A 55 -6.40 -8.59 -3.22
CA MET A 55 -6.46 -7.21 -2.71
C MET A 55 -7.64 -6.93 -1.77
N LEU A 56 -8.65 -7.81 -1.72
CA LEU A 56 -9.85 -7.59 -0.91
C LEU A 56 -9.55 -7.22 0.54
N PRO A 57 -8.65 -7.91 1.28
CA PRO A 57 -8.31 -7.53 2.65
C PRO A 57 -7.89 -6.06 2.78
N ALA A 58 -7.06 -5.55 1.88
CA ALA A 58 -6.66 -4.14 1.91
C ALA A 58 -7.79 -3.21 1.48
N LEU A 59 -8.56 -3.56 0.44
CA LEU A 59 -9.65 -2.71 -0.06
C LEU A 59 -10.72 -2.48 1.02
N LEU A 60 -10.94 -3.43 1.92
CA LEU A 60 -11.83 -3.27 3.09
C LEU A 60 -11.38 -2.15 4.05
N PHE A 61 -10.08 -1.84 4.11
CA PHE A 61 -9.56 -0.72 4.91
C PHE A 61 -9.64 0.64 4.21
N THR A 62 -10.04 0.69 2.93
CA THR A 62 -10.15 1.95 2.17
C THR A 62 -10.98 3.02 2.91
N PRO A 63 -12.18 2.72 3.45
CA PRO A 63 -12.96 3.72 4.19
C PRO A 63 -12.22 4.27 5.41
N ALA A 64 -11.46 3.41 6.10
CA ALA A 64 -10.68 3.80 7.26
C ALA A 64 -9.48 4.68 6.88
N ILE A 65 -8.79 4.35 5.78
CA ILE A 65 -7.72 5.18 5.22
C ILE A 65 -8.25 6.55 4.79
N MET A 66 -9.43 6.60 4.15
CA MET A 66 -10.02 7.86 3.69
C MET A 66 -10.46 8.76 4.84
N ARG A 67 -11.01 8.17 5.93
CA ARG A 67 -11.47 8.89 7.12
C ARG A 67 -10.33 9.27 8.06
N GLY A 68 -9.36 8.40 8.34
CA GLY A 68 -8.19 8.69 9.16
C GLY A 68 -8.43 8.84 10.67
N ASN A 69 -9.64 8.57 11.16
CA ASN A 69 -10.07 8.99 12.50
C ASN A 69 -9.94 7.91 13.58
N SER A 70 -9.71 6.64 13.22
CA SER A 70 -9.65 5.54 14.18
C SER A 70 -8.25 4.96 14.25
N PRO A 71 -7.45 5.26 15.29
CA PRO A 71 -6.09 4.76 15.38
C PRO A 71 -6.02 3.24 15.51
N TYR A 72 -7.00 2.56 16.13
CA TYR A 72 -7.06 1.09 16.14
C TYR A 72 -7.17 0.52 14.73
N VAL A 73 -8.09 1.03 13.92
CA VAL A 73 -8.29 0.53 12.55
C VAL A 73 -7.09 0.84 11.67
N LEU A 74 -6.41 1.98 11.89
CA LEU A 74 -5.19 2.33 11.16
C LEU A 74 -3.98 1.44 11.53
N ILE A 75 -3.90 0.94 12.78
CA ILE A 75 -2.91 -0.08 13.17
C ILE A 75 -3.15 -1.36 12.36
N PHE A 76 -4.39 -1.84 12.31
CA PHE A 76 -4.73 -3.03 11.51
C PHE A 76 -4.45 -2.81 10.02
N ALA A 77 -4.77 -1.63 9.48
CA ALA A 77 -4.45 -1.29 8.09
C ALA A 77 -2.92 -1.31 7.85
N SER A 78 -2.11 -0.85 8.79
CA SER A 78 -0.64 -0.94 8.70
C SER A 78 -0.17 -2.39 8.70
N ILE A 79 -0.67 -3.23 9.61
CA ILE A 79 -0.30 -4.66 9.64
C ILE A 79 -0.65 -5.33 8.31
N VAL A 80 -1.85 -5.11 7.80
CA VAL A 80 -2.31 -5.67 6.53
C VAL A 80 -1.42 -5.18 5.39
N THR A 81 -1.15 -3.89 5.29
CA THR A 81 -0.28 -3.36 4.23
C THR A 81 1.19 -3.81 4.35
N LEU A 82 1.69 -4.13 5.55
CA LEU A 82 3.02 -4.76 5.72
C LEU A 82 3.06 -6.18 5.15
N VAL A 83 1.96 -6.94 5.21
CA VAL A 83 1.86 -8.24 4.54
C VAL A 83 1.95 -8.06 3.03
N TYR A 84 1.21 -7.11 2.45
CA TYR A 84 1.32 -6.80 1.02
C TYR A 84 2.72 -6.32 0.63
N LEU A 85 3.35 -5.49 1.46
CA LEU A 85 4.73 -5.03 1.25
C LEU A 85 5.69 -6.22 1.16
N SER A 86 5.56 -7.18 2.08
CA SER A 86 6.39 -8.38 2.12
C SER A 86 6.19 -9.23 0.86
N VAL A 87 4.93 -9.44 0.45
CA VAL A 87 4.60 -10.18 -0.78
C VAL A 87 5.16 -9.49 -2.01
N ALA A 88 5.02 -8.17 -2.14
CA ALA A 88 5.55 -7.41 -3.28
C ALA A 88 7.07 -7.53 -3.38
N GLY A 89 7.78 -7.45 -2.24
CA GLY A 89 9.24 -7.61 -2.19
C GLY A 89 9.70 -9.01 -2.60
N VAL A 90 9.05 -10.06 -2.08
CA VAL A 90 9.35 -11.45 -2.45
C VAL A 90 9.07 -11.68 -3.94
N LEU A 91 7.94 -11.21 -4.46
CA LEU A 91 7.61 -11.35 -5.88
C LEU A 91 8.58 -10.59 -6.78
N ALA A 92 9.05 -9.40 -6.40
CA ALA A 92 10.06 -8.67 -7.16
C ALA A 92 11.35 -9.49 -7.30
N LEU A 93 11.81 -10.09 -6.20
CA LEU A 93 13.01 -10.94 -6.20
C LEU A 93 12.80 -12.21 -7.00
N ILE A 94 11.69 -12.92 -6.84
CA ILE A 94 11.37 -14.12 -7.63
C ILE A 94 11.41 -13.80 -9.12
N ARG A 95 10.76 -12.72 -9.55
CA ARG A 95 10.73 -12.33 -10.98
C ARG A 95 12.10 -11.92 -11.51
N TYR A 96 12.94 -11.32 -10.66
CA TYR A 96 14.32 -11.02 -10.99
C TYR A 96 15.14 -12.30 -11.20
N TYR A 97 15.02 -13.28 -10.29
CA TYR A 97 15.72 -14.57 -10.39
C TYR A 97 15.24 -15.44 -11.56
N GLU A 98 13.94 -15.38 -11.88
CA GLU A 98 13.36 -16.06 -13.05
C GLU A 98 13.84 -15.47 -14.39
N GLY A 99 14.56 -14.35 -14.39
CA GLY A 99 15.06 -13.71 -15.61
C GLY A 99 13.95 -13.09 -16.47
N VAL A 100 12.79 -12.79 -15.87
CA VAL A 100 11.67 -12.15 -16.57
C VAL A 100 12.06 -10.72 -16.98
N SER A 101 11.42 -10.19 -18.02
CA SER A 101 11.61 -8.82 -18.50
C SER A 101 11.75 -7.81 -17.36
N ALA A 102 12.70 -6.88 -17.50
CA ALA A 102 13.00 -5.88 -16.49
C ALA A 102 11.79 -5.03 -16.09
N GLY A 103 10.85 -4.83 -17.01
CA GLY A 103 9.59 -4.17 -16.72
C GLY A 103 8.77 -4.89 -15.65
N ILE A 104 8.72 -6.23 -15.66
CA ILE A 104 7.84 -7.00 -14.78
C ILE A 104 8.35 -7.02 -13.34
N TRP A 105 9.64 -7.32 -13.14
CA TRP A 105 10.20 -7.28 -11.78
C TRP A 105 10.33 -5.84 -11.27
N GLY A 106 10.64 -4.87 -12.14
CA GLY A 106 10.68 -3.45 -11.81
C GLY A 106 9.33 -2.93 -11.31
N MET A 107 8.22 -3.34 -11.94
CA MET A 107 6.87 -2.98 -11.51
C MET A 107 6.54 -3.48 -10.10
N ARG A 108 6.97 -4.69 -9.74
CA ARG A 108 6.83 -5.21 -8.36
C ARG A 108 7.68 -4.44 -7.35
N LEU A 109 8.86 -3.98 -7.76
CA LEU A 109 9.71 -3.13 -6.93
C LEU A 109 9.09 -1.73 -6.72
N VAL A 110 8.45 -1.15 -7.76
CA VAL A 110 7.68 0.09 -7.62
C VAL A 110 6.51 -0.11 -6.65
N GLU A 111 5.75 -1.20 -6.78
CA GLU A 111 4.67 -1.55 -5.85
C GLU A 111 5.18 -1.66 -4.40
N PHE A 112 6.32 -2.31 -4.19
CA PHE A 112 6.99 -2.40 -2.89
C PHE A 112 7.30 -1.01 -2.31
N ILE A 113 7.90 -0.10 -3.10
CA ILE A 113 8.23 1.26 -2.65
C ILE A 113 6.95 2.03 -2.26
N VAL A 114 5.88 1.90 -3.04
CA VAL A 114 4.61 2.57 -2.76
C VAL A 114 3.98 2.06 -1.46
N LEU A 115 3.98 0.73 -1.24
CA LEU A 115 3.51 0.12 0.00
C LEU A 115 4.36 0.52 1.21
N LEU A 116 5.66 0.74 1.02
CA LEU A 116 6.57 1.25 2.04
C LEU A 116 6.18 2.67 2.44
N PHE A 117 5.87 3.54 1.46
CA PHE A 117 5.39 4.89 1.73
C PHE A 117 4.03 4.90 2.43
N ILE A 118 3.09 4.03 2.03
CA ILE A 118 1.81 3.86 2.74
C ILE A 118 2.05 3.56 4.22
N ASN A 119 2.90 2.57 4.52
CA ASN A 119 3.23 2.22 5.90
C ASN A 119 3.96 3.35 6.64
N TYR A 120 4.91 4.01 6.00
CA TYR A 120 5.61 5.17 6.55
C TYR A 120 4.63 6.27 6.98
N TYR A 121 3.67 6.64 6.12
CA TYR A 121 2.67 7.64 6.47
C TYR A 121 1.68 7.15 7.53
N LEU A 122 1.31 5.86 7.52
CA LEU A 122 0.50 5.26 8.59
C LEU A 122 1.19 5.35 9.95
N PHE A 123 2.48 5.00 10.04
CA PHE A 123 3.23 5.12 11.29
C PHE A 123 3.35 6.57 11.76
N ILE A 124 3.55 7.53 10.85
CA ILE A 124 3.57 8.95 11.22
C ILE A 124 2.20 9.39 11.72
N LEU A 125 1.12 8.98 11.05
CA LEU A 125 -0.25 9.33 11.42
C LEU A 125 -0.60 8.77 12.80
N LEU A 126 -0.28 7.50 13.06
CA LEU A 126 -0.49 6.85 14.35
C LEU A 126 0.26 7.53 15.50
N LYS A 127 1.49 8.01 15.26
CA LYS A 127 2.25 8.79 16.26
C LYS A 127 1.68 10.18 16.56
N ARG A 128 0.80 10.70 15.70
CA ARG A 128 0.20 12.04 15.83
C ARG A 128 -1.23 12.02 16.34
N LEU A 129 -1.90 10.86 16.29
CA LEU A 129 -3.24 10.72 16.84
C LEU A 129 -3.19 10.74 18.39
N PRO A 130 -4.23 11.28 19.05
CA PRO A 130 -4.26 11.38 20.51
C PRO A 130 -4.10 9.98 21.14
N PRO A 131 -3.33 9.88 22.25
CA PRO A 131 -3.11 8.61 22.93
C PRO A 131 -4.43 8.01 23.39
N MET A 132 -4.56 6.70 23.21
CA MET A 132 -5.81 5.94 23.43
C MET A 132 -6.16 5.74 24.91
N HIS A 133 -5.32 6.21 25.83
CA HIS A 133 -5.56 6.11 27.26
C HIS A 133 -6.41 7.29 27.72
N LYS A 134 -7.62 7.01 28.21
CA LYS A 134 -8.30 7.87 29.18
C LYS A 134 -7.78 7.57 30.57
#